data_AF-X0YPU2-F1
#
_entry.id   AF-X0YPU2-F1
#
_cell.length_a   1.000
_cell.length_b   1.000
_cell.length_c   1.000
_cell.angle_alpha   90.00
_cell.angle_beta   90.00
_cell.angle_gamma   90.00
#
_symmetry.space_group_name_H-M   'P 1'
#
loop_
_entity.id
_entity.type
_entity.pdbx_description
1 polymer ?
#
loop_
_entity_poly.entity_id
_entity_poly.type
_entity_poly.pdbx_seq_one_letter_code
_entity_poly.pdbx_strand_id
1 'polypeptide(L)'
;FKPFMRILGLSNQAVTMWVAGAGFGLLYGGAVITEESKKGALTKEELEHLHISIGINHAIVEETALFLALGLNAFWLLIPRFVTAAIAVHTCRAIQYLKSKSLPK
;
A
#
# COMPACT_ATOMS: atom_id res chain seq x y z
N PHE A 1 -4.02 -10.27 9.37
CA PHE A 1 -3.68 -9.06 8.59
C PHE A 1 -3.13 -7.89 9.40
N LYS A 2 -3.58 -7.62 10.64
CA LYS A 2 -3.06 -6.51 11.47
C LYS A 2 -1.52 -6.39 11.61
N PRO A 3 -0.74 -7.46 11.85
CA PRO A 3 0.73 -7.32 11.95
C PRO A 3 1.37 -6.96 10.60
N PHE A 4 0.78 -7.43 9.50
CA PHE A 4 1.29 -7.19 8.15
C PHE A 4 1.15 -5.72 7.72
N MET A 5 0.02 -5.08 8.03
CA MET A 5 -0.15 -3.65 7.76
C MET A 5 0.86 -2.79 8.51
N ARG A 6 1.19 -3.18 9.75
CA ARG A 6 2.20 -2.48 10.53
C ARG A 6 3.59 -2.59 9.91
N ILE A 7 3.94 -3.73 9.33
CA ILE A 7 5.20 -3.93 8.59
C ILE A 7 5.24 -2.99 7.37
N LEU A 8 4.13 -2.87 6.65
CA LEU A 8 4.01 -1.95 5.51
C LEU A 8 3.93 -0.47 5.91
N GLY A 9 3.86 -0.14 7.21
CA GLY A 9 3.72 1.25 7.68
C GLY A 9 2.30 1.81 7.49
N LEU A 10 1.30 0.95 7.35
CA LEU A 10 -0.11 1.30 7.12
C LEU A 10 -0.96 1.21 8.38
N SER A 11 -2.05 1.97 8.38
CA SER A 11 -3.09 1.91 9.40
C SER A 11 -3.86 0.59 9.34
N ASN A 12 -4.29 0.07 10.49
CA ASN A 12 -5.14 -1.13 10.53
C ASN A 12 -6.51 -0.91 9.88
N GLN A 13 -6.95 0.34 9.79
CA GLN A 13 -8.22 0.71 9.13
C GLN A 13 -8.11 0.62 7.59
N ALA A 14 -6.88 0.67 7.05
CA ALA A 14 -6.63 0.62 5.62
C ALA A 14 -6.58 -0.81 5.04
N VAL A 15 -6.76 -1.86 5.86
CA VAL A 15 -6.65 -3.27 5.43
C VAL A 15 -7.59 -3.58 4.26
N THR A 16 -8.85 -3.20 4.37
CA THR A 16 -9.89 -3.52 3.37
C THR A 16 -9.59 -2.85 2.04
N MET A 17 -9.25 -1.57 2.08
CA MET A 17 -8.86 -0.77 0.91
C MET A 17 -7.56 -1.29 0.28
N TRP A 18 -6.58 -1.68 1.10
CA TRP A 18 -5.32 -2.24 0.63
C TRP A 18 -5.53 -3.58 -0.08
N VAL A 19 -6.32 -4.48 0.50
CA VAL A 19 -6.64 -5.77 -0.13
C VAL A 19 -7.40 -5.54 -1.44
N ALA A 20 -8.32 -4.58 -1.48
CA ALA A 20 -9.04 -4.24 -2.70
C ALA A 20 -8.09 -3.78 -3.83
N GLY A 21 -7.18 -2.84 -3.56
CA GLY A 21 -6.27 -2.32 -4.58
C GLY A 21 -5.08 -3.22 -4.91
N ALA A 22 -4.47 -3.84 -3.90
CA ALA A 22 -3.32 -4.72 -4.10
C ALA A 22 -3.74 -6.08 -4.68
N GLY A 23 -4.92 -6.59 -4.31
CA GLY A 23 -5.44 -7.87 -4.78
C GLY A 23 -6.14 -7.80 -6.13
N PHE A 24 -7.06 -6.85 -6.32
CA PHE A 24 -7.92 -6.76 -7.50
C PHE A 24 -7.54 -5.62 -8.46
N GLY A 25 -6.40 -4.97 -8.22
CA GLY A 25 -5.87 -3.91 -9.08
C GLY A 25 -6.45 -2.51 -8.82
N LEU A 26 -5.89 -1.52 -9.51
CA LEU A 26 -6.17 -0.10 -9.26
C LEU A 26 -7.57 0.35 -9.71
N LEU A 27 -8.13 -0.24 -10.76
CA LEU A 27 -9.47 0.12 -11.24
C LEU A 27 -10.53 -0.19 -10.18
N TYR A 28 -10.53 -1.44 -9.69
CA TYR A 28 -11.45 -1.85 -8.63
C TYR A 28 -11.07 -1.22 -7.29
N GLY A 29 -9.79 -1.28 -6.91
CA GLY A 29 -9.28 -0.71 -5.67
C GLY A 29 -9.56 0.78 -5.54
N GLY A 30 -9.38 1.56 -6.61
CA GLY A 30 -9.60 3.01 -6.62
C GLY A 30 -11.06 3.37 -6.35
N ALA A 31 -12.02 2.61 -6.90
CA ALA A 31 -13.44 2.78 -6.60
C ALA A 31 -13.74 2.51 -5.12
N VAL A 32 -13.22 1.40 -4.57
CA VAL A 32 -13.38 1.04 -3.16
C VAL A 32 -12.71 2.06 -2.23
N ILE A 33 -11.47 2.47 -2.52
CA ILE A 33 -10.72 3.47 -1.75
C ILE A 33 -11.48 4.79 -1.74
N THR A 34 -11.99 5.24 -2.90
CA THR A 34 -12.73 6.50 -2.99
C THR A 34 -13.99 6.47 -2.12
N GLU A 35 -14.74 5.36 -2.17
CA GLU A 35 -15.98 5.23 -1.40
C GLU A 35 -15.71 5.13 0.11
N GLU A 36 -14.71 4.35 0.52
CA GLU A 36 -14.33 4.23 1.92
C GLU A 36 -13.66 5.50 2.47
N SER A 37 -12.96 6.27 1.63
CA SER A 37 -12.35 7.55 2.04
C SER A 37 -13.40 8.60 2.39
N LYS A 38 -14.56 8.59 1.72
CA LYS A 38 -15.68 9.49 2.04
C LYS A 38 -16.28 9.22 3.42
N LYS A 39 -16.14 8.00 3.94
CA LYS A 39 -16.62 7.62 5.28
C LYS A 39 -15.72 8.16 6.40
N GLY A 40 -14.59 8.78 6.07
CA GLY A 40 -13.71 9.43 7.04
C GLY A 40 -12.90 8.47 7.91
N ALA A 41 -12.73 7.21 7.50
CA ALA A 41 -12.01 6.21 8.26
C ALA A 41 -10.48 6.43 8.30
N LEU A 42 -9.91 7.15 7.32
CA LEU A 42 -8.47 7.43 7.24
C LEU A 42 -8.21 8.93 7.16
N THR A 43 -7.15 9.37 7.83
CA THR A 43 -6.59 10.72 7.66
C THR A 43 -5.95 10.88 6.28
N LYS A 44 -5.73 12.12 5.83
CA LYS A 44 -5.06 12.40 4.54
C LYS A 44 -3.67 11.76 4.46
N GLU A 45 -2.91 11.78 5.56
CA GLU A 45 -1.58 11.18 5.66
C GLU A 45 -1.66 9.64 5.54
N GLU A 46 -2.60 9.00 6.26
CA GLU A 46 -2.78 7.55 6.15
C GLU A 46 -3.23 7.11 4.75
N LEU A 47 -4.05 7.92 4.09
CA LEU A 47 -4.51 7.66 2.73
C LEU A 47 -3.35 7.80 1.72
N GLU A 48 -2.45 8.75 1.92
CA GLU A 48 -1.23 8.90 1.13
C GLU A 48 -0.32 7.67 1.28
N HIS A 49 -0.09 7.20 2.52
CA HIS A 49 0.71 5.98 2.76
C HIS A 49 0.06 4.76 2.08
N LEU A 50 -1.26 4.66 2.15
CA LEU A 50 -2.03 3.62 1.46
C LEU A 50 -1.81 3.66 -0.05
N HIS A 51 -1.93 4.83 -0.68
CA HIS A 51 -1.72 4.98 -2.12
C HIS A 51 -0.29 4.63 -2.54
N ILE A 52 0.73 5.03 -1.77
CA ILE A 52 2.13 4.65 -2.06
C ILE A 52 2.29 3.13 -2.02
N SER A 53 1.73 2.47 -1.00
CA SER A 53 1.82 1.00 -0.89
C SER A 53 1.10 0.29 -2.03
N ILE A 54 -0.13 0.70 -2.35
CA ILE A 54 -0.93 0.10 -3.43
C ILE A 54 -0.29 0.39 -4.78
N GLY A 55 0.26 1.58 -5.01
CA GLY A 55 0.96 1.91 -6.26
C GLY A 55 2.09 0.94 -6.56
N ILE A 56 2.82 0.47 -5.55
CA ILE A 56 3.92 -0.51 -5.71
C ILE A 56 3.39 -1.94 -5.81
N ASN A 57 2.37 -2.28 -5.02
CA ASN A 57 1.83 -3.63 -4.86
C ASN A 57 0.54 -3.88 -5.65
N HIS A 58 0.20 -3.04 -6.63
CA HIS A 58 -1.05 -3.20 -7.38
C HIS A 58 -1.08 -4.55 -8.10
N ALA A 59 -2.25 -5.16 -8.20
CA ALA A 59 -2.44 -6.36 -9.03
C ALA A 59 -1.49 -7.54 -8.71
N ILE A 60 -1.15 -7.76 -7.42
CA ILE A 60 -0.28 -8.86 -6.98
C ILE A 60 -0.76 -10.21 -7.55
N VAL A 61 -2.07 -10.45 -7.55
CA VAL A 61 -2.64 -11.72 -8.03
C VAL A 61 -2.44 -11.89 -9.53
N GLU A 62 -2.79 -10.86 -10.30
CA GLU A 62 -2.73 -10.88 -11.77
C GLU A 62 -1.29 -10.98 -12.27
N GLU A 63 -0.40 -10.11 -11.80
CA GLU A 63 1.00 -10.09 -12.23
C GLU A 63 1.73 -11.39 -11.82
N THR A 64 1.52 -11.86 -10.59
CA THR A 64 2.17 -13.11 -10.13
C THR A 64 1.66 -14.31 -10.94
N ALA A 65 0.36 -14.37 -11.26
CA ALA A 65 -0.19 -15.42 -12.10
C ALA A 65 0.39 -15.40 -13.52
N LEU A 66 0.48 -14.21 -14.13
CA LEU A 66 1.07 -14.03 -15.46
C LEU A 66 2.54 -14.46 -15.50
N PHE A 67 3.35 -14.03 -14.54
CA PHE A 67 4.78 -14.37 -14.52
C PHE A 67 5.05 -15.82 -14.11
N LEU A 68 4.22 -16.42 -13.25
CA LEU A 68 4.28 -17.86 -12.98
C LEU A 68 4.01 -18.68 -14.23
N ALA A 69 3.04 -18.27 -15.06
CA ALA A 69 2.78 -18.91 -16.35
C ALA A 69 3.97 -18.82 -17.32
N LEU A 70 4.81 -17.79 -17.18
CA LEU A 70 6.07 -17.61 -17.91
C LEU A 70 7.26 -18.37 -17.28
N GLY A 71 7.05 -19.11 -16.19
CA GLY A 71 8.08 -19.92 -15.52
C GLY A 71 8.95 -19.15 -14.52
N LEU A 72 8.60 -17.90 -14.17
CA LEU A 72 9.32 -17.12 -13.16
C LEU A 72 8.87 -17.49 -11.75
N ASN A 73 9.81 -17.47 -10.81
CA ASN A 73 9.53 -17.81 -9.42
C ASN A 73 8.83 -16.65 -8.68
N ALA A 74 7.68 -16.93 -8.08
CA ALA A 74 6.90 -15.98 -7.28
C ALA A 74 7.69 -15.28 -6.18
N PHE A 75 8.70 -15.93 -5.60
CA PHE A 75 9.56 -15.35 -4.57
C PHE A 75 10.25 -14.06 -5.04
N TRP A 76 10.81 -14.09 -6.25
CA TRP A 76 11.53 -12.94 -6.83
C TRP A 76 10.62 -11.80 -7.25
N LEU A 77 9.32 -12.06 -7.40
CA LEU A 77 8.32 -11.05 -7.75
C LEU A 77 7.75 -10.40 -6.48
N LEU A 78 7.41 -11.22 -5.48
CA LEU A 78 6.69 -10.76 -4.30
C LEU A 78 7.61 -10.10 -3.27
N ILE A 79 8.74 -10.73 -2.93
CA ILE A 79 9.59 -10.26 -1.83
C ILE A 79 10.17 -8.87 -2.12
N PRO A 80 10.81 -8.61 -3.27
CA PRO A 80 11.31 -7.27 -3.56
C PRO A 80 10.21 -6.21 -3.61
N ARG A 81 9.00 -6.55 -4.10
CA ARG A 81 7.86 -5.63 -4.11
C ARG A 81 7.43 -5.24 -2.70
N PHE A 82 7.20 -6.22 -1.83
CA PHE A 82 6.77 -5.93 -0.46
C PHE A 82 7.83 -5.16 0.33
N VAL A 83 9.11 -5.50 0.14
CA VAL A 83 10.23 -4.77 0.74
C VAL A 83 10.26 -3.32 0.23
N THR A 84 10.17 -3.12 -1.08
CA THR A 84 10.17 -1.78 -1.68
C THR A 84 8.98 -0.95 -1.21
N ALA A 85 7.79 -1.54 -1.14
CA ALA A 85 6.59 -0.88 -0.63
C ALA A 85 6.75 -0.45 0.83
N ALA A 86 7.27 -1.33 1.68
CA ALA A 86 7.53 -1.00 3.08
C ALA A 86 8.54 0.15 3.20
N ILE A 87 9.67 0.06 2.48
CA ILE A 87 10.71 1.10 2.50
C ILE A 87 10.14 2.45 2.03
N ALA A 88 9.39 2.47 0.93
CA ALA A 88 8.81 3.69 0.39
C ALA A 88 7.85 4.37 1.39
N VAL A 89 6.95 3.59 2.00
CA VAL A 89 6.02 4.12 3.00
C VAL A 89 6.76 4.63 4.24
N HIS A 90 7.70 3.85 4.80
CA HIS A 90 8.47 4.28 5.99
C HIS A 90 9.33 5.50 5.70
N THR A 91 9.91 5.61 4.50
CA THR A 91 10.66 6.80 4.07
C THR A 91 9.76 8.02 4.00
N CYS A 92 8.58 7.89 3.38
CA CYS A 92 7.61 8.98 3.32
C CYS A 92 7.17 9.42 4.73
N ARG A 93 6.86 8.45 5.60
CA ARG A 93 6.53 8.70 7.02
C ARG A 93 7.65 9.44 7.75
N ALA A 94 8.90 9.03 7.55
CA ALA A 94 10.06 9.68 8.16
C ALA A 94 10.21 11.13 7.67
N ILE A 95 10.05 11.38 6.37
CA ILE A 95 10.09 12.73 5.79
C ILE A 95 8.96 13.60 6.34
N GLN A 96 7.73 13.09 6.40
CA GLN A 96 6.57 13.80 6.95
C GLN A 96 6.77 14.13 8.44
N TYR A 97 7.31 13.19 9.22
CA TYR A 97 7.64 13.41 10.62
C TYR A 97 8.70 14.50 10.80
N LEU A 98 9.76 14.48 10.00
CA LEU A 98 10.81 15.52 10.01
C LEU A 98 10.25 16.89 9.61
N LYS A 99 9.40 16.94 8.59
CA LYS A 99 8.77 18.18 8.11
C LYS A 99 7.81 18.77 9.15
N SER A 100 7.01 17.92 9.80
CA SER A 100 6.12 18.30 10.91
C SER A 100 6.91 18.88 12.10
N LYS A 101 8.11 18.38 12.37
CA LYS A 101 8.98 18.88 13.44
C LYS A 101 9.71 20.19 13.08
N SER A 102 9.97 20.41 11.78
CA SER A 102 10.76 21.56 11.29
C SER A 102 9.94 22.80 10.95
N LEU A 103 8.61 22.69 10.77
CA LEU A 103 7.74 23.86 10.60
C LEU A 103 7.08 24.22 11.94
N PRO A 104 7.45 25.33 12.60
CA PRO A 104 6.65 25.89 13.67
C PRO A 104 5.27 26.26 13.11
N LYS A 105 4.21 25.91 13.84
CA LYS A 105 2.81 26.21 13.50
C LYS A 105 2.59 27.72 13.33
#